data_AF-A0AAV1AQE1-F1
#
_entry.id   AF-A0AAV1AQE1-F1
#
_cell.length_a   1.000
_cell.length_b   1.000
_cell.length_c   1.000
_cell.angle_alpha   90.00
_cell.angle_beta   90.00
_cell.angle_gamma   90.00
#
_symmetry.space_group_name_H-M   'P 1'
#
loop_
_entity.id
_entity.type
_entity.pdbx_description
1 polymer ?
#
loop_
_entity_poly.entity_id
_entity_poly.type
_entity_poly.pdbx_seq_one_letter_code
_entity_poly.pdbx_strand_id
1 'polypeptide(L)'
;MAETSISESETATKSQLIYRCKKCRRIVASEDIIVPHERGKGESCFKWSKRDRESWDNKKQPADCTSIFVEPMKWMQPVQEGQVEEKLVCMGCKARLGYFNWAGMQCSCGAWINPAFQLQKSKLDECFM
;
A
#
# COMPACT_ATOMS: atom_id res chain seq x y z
N MET A 1 -13.15 -39.24 11.58
CA MET A 1 -13.15 -38.72 12.96
C MET A 1 -11.83 -37.98 13.10
N ALA A 2 -11.85 -36.71 12.70
CA ALA A 2 -11.72 -35.55 13.60
C ALA A 2 -10.21 -35.22 13.77
N GLU A 3 -9.74 -33.98 13.77
CA GLU A 3 -10.41 -32.71 14.03
C GLU A 3 -9.67 -31.58 13.31
N THR A 4 -10.47 -30.62 12.85
CA THR A 4 -10.08 -29.38 12.19
C THR A 4 -9.37 -28.45 13.17
N SER A 5 -8.11 -28.10 12.91
CA SER A 5 -7.40 -27.04 13.63
C SER A 5 -7.78 -25.67 13.04
N ILE A 6 -8.96 -25.18 13.43
CA ILE A 6 -9.38 -23.81 13.19
C ILE A 6 -8.54 -22.93 14.12
N SER A 7 -7.60 -22.18 13.56
CA SER A 7 -6.83 -21.17 14.29
C SER A 7 -7.63 -19.87 14.31
N GLU A 8 -8.53 -19.76 15.29
CA GLU A 8 -9.16 -18.49 15.66
C GLU A 8 -8.10 -17.62 16.35
N SER A 9 -7.56 -16.63 15.64
CA SER A 9 -6.69 -15.61 16.27
C SER A 9 -7.56 -14.56 16.95
N GLU A 10 -7.38 -14.47 18.26
CA GLU A 10 -8.10 -13.68 19.24
C GLU A 10 -8.23 -12.20 18.85
N THR A 11 -9.48 -11.73 18.78
CA THR A 11 -9.84 -10.33 18.51
C THR A 11 -9.59 -9.47 19.74
N ALA A 12 -8.41 -8.87 19.83
CA ALA A 12 -8.22 -7.67 20.62
C ALA A 12 -9.02 -6.53 19.97
N THR A 13 -9.87 -5.85 20.73
CA THR A 13 -10.67 -4.69 20.29
C THR A 13 -9.76 -3.51 19.98
N LYS A 14 -9.09 -3.57 18.84
CA LYS A 14 -8.33 -2.48 18.25
C LYS A 14 -9.26 -1.76 17.29
N SER A 15 -9.40 -0.45 17.43
CA SER A 15 -10.15 0.38 16.48
C SER A 15 -9.64 0.09 15.07
N GLN A 16 -10.48 -0.51 14.23
CA GLN A 16 -10.04 -0.94 12.90
C GLN A 16 -9.98 0.30 12.01
N LEU A 17 -8.78 0.69 11.60
CA LEU A 17 -8.61 1.75 10.61
C LEU A 17 -9.01 1.21 9.23
N ILE A 18 -9.97 1.89 8.60
CA ILE A 18 -10.53 1.52 7.31
C ILE A 18 -10.35 2.66 6.32
N TYR A 19 -9.95 2.31 5.11
CA TYR A 19 -9.76 3.23 4.01
C TYR A 19 -10.97 3.19 3.09
N ARG A 20 -11.58 4.35 2.88
CA ARG A 20 -12.74 4.52 2.01
C ARG A 20 -12.37 5.34 0.80
N CYS A 21 -12.99 5.07 -0.35
CA CYS A 21 -12.81 5.91 -1.54
C CYS A 21 -13.35 7.31 -1.26
N LYS A 22 -12.54 8.34 -1.50
CA LYS A 22 -12.91 9.74 -1.25
C LYS A 22 -14.12 10.23 -2.07
N LYS A 23 -14.36 9.64 -3.25
CA LYS A 23 -15.49 10.01 -4.11
C LYS A 23 -16.82 9.37 -3.72
N CYS A 24 -16.84 8.08 -3.37
CA CYS A 24 -18.09 7.32 -3.17
C CYS A 24 -18.21 6.69 -1.77
N ARG A 25 -17.24 6.91 -0.89
CA ARG A 25 -17.16 6.39 0.48
C ARG A 25 -17.25 4.86 0.61
N ARG A 26 -17.15 4.12 -0.49
CA ARG A 26 -17.03 2.65 -0.48
C ARG A 26 -15.72 2.25 0.17
N ILE A 27 -15.75 1.20 0.99
CA ILE A 27 -14.56 0.62 1.63
C ILE A 27 -13.65 0.04 0.55
N VAL A 28 -12.36 0.36 0.63
CA VAL A 28 -11.32 -0.04 -0.33
C VAL A 28 -10.34 -1.00 0.33
N ALA A 29 -9.89 -0.71 1.55
CA ALA A 29 -8.91 -1.50 2.29
C ALA A 29 -9.13 -1.36 3.81
N SER A 30 -8.74 -2.36 4.58
CA SER A 30 -8.57 -2.29 6.04
C SER A 30 -7.08 -2.16 6.40
N GLU A 31 -6.77 -1.82 7.65
CA GLU A 31 -5.40 -1.78 8.16
C GLU A 31 -4.72 -3.16 8.12
N ASP A 32 -5.48 -4.23 8.34
CA ASP A 32 -4.93 -5.60 8.46
C ASP A 32 -4.22 -6.10 7.20
N ILE A 33 -4.62 -5.57 6.04
CA ILE A 33 -4.07 -5.95 4.74
C ILE A 33 -2.99 -4.97 4.25
N ILE A 34 -2.63 -3.97 5.06
CA ILE A 34 -1.56 -3.04 4.72
C ILE A 34 -0.23 -3.76 4.88
N VAL A 35 0.59 -3.67 3.83
CA VAL A 35 1.96 -4.14 3.86
C VAL A 35 2.83 -2.99 4.41
N PRO A 36 3.29 -3.08 5.67
CA PRO A 36 4.23 -2.10 6.20
C PRO A 36 5.56 -2.23 5.49
N HIS A 37 6.27 -1.12 5.34
CA HIS A 37 7.64 -1.14 4.87
C HIS A 37 8.47 -0.12 5.62
N GLU A 38 9.70 -0.52 5.91
CA GLU A 38 10.68 0.39 6.49
C GLU A 38 11.15 1.39 5.42
N ARG A 39 11.58 2.57 5.86
CA ARG A 39 12.11 3.57 4.93
C ARG A 39 13.36 3.03 4.24
N GLY A 40 13.29 2.91 2.92
CA GLY A 40 14.45 2.50 2.13
C GLY A 40 15.51 3.61 2.06
N LYS A 41 16.73 3.21 1.70
CA LYS A 41 17.83 4.15 1.39
C LYS A 41 17.55 5.03 0.16
N GLY A 42 16.47 4.76 -0.57
CA GLY A 42 15.90 5.61 -1.61
C GLY A 42 16.71 5.77 -2.88
N GLU A 43 16.49 6.89 -3.56
CA GLU A 43 17.12 7.23 -4.84
C GLU A 43 18.66 7.21 -4.79
N SER A 44 19.25 7.28 -3.59
CA SER A 44 20.71 7.23 -3.39
C SER A 44 21.33 5.91 -3.85
N CYS A 45 20.57 4.81 -3.90
CA CYS A 45 21.05 3.52 -4.38
C CYS A 45 20.99 3.37 -5.91
N PHE A 46 20.15 4.15 -6.61
CA PHE A 46 19.86 3.93 -8.05
C PHE A 46 20.21 5.12 -8.96
N LYS A 47 20.23 6.37 -8.46
CA LYS A 47 20.66 7.54 -9.25
C LYS A 47 22.14 7.82 -9.02
N TRP A 48 22.97 7.49 -10.02
CA TRP A 48 24.40 7.83 -10.10
C TRP A 48 24.69 9.28 -9.66
N SER A 49 23.83 10.23 -10.05
CA SER A 49 24.04 11.67 -9.81
C SER A 49 23.89 12.11 -8.35
N LYS A 50 23.54 11.21 -7.42
CA LYS A 50 23.35 11.52 -6.00
C LYS A 50 24.35 10.83 -5.07
N ARG A 51 25.37 10.14 -5.60
CA ARG A 51 26.43 9.51 -4.79
C ARG A 51 27.32 10.49 -4.02
N ASP A 52 27.50 11.71 -4.53
CA ASP A 52 28.50 12.64 -3.98
C ASP A 52 27.96 13.58 -2.90
N ARG A 53 26.68 13.46 -2.53
CA ARG A 53 26.10 14.29 -1.46
C ARG A 53 25.97 13.48 -0.17
N GLU A 54 27.11 13.08 0.40
CA GLU A 54 27.21 12.82 1.83
C GLU A 54 27.01 14.15 2.57
N SER A 55 25.74 14.53 2.73
CA SER A 55 25.36 15.67 3.54
C SER A 55 24.40 15.15 4.59
N TRP A 56 24.92 15.13 5.81
CA TRP A 56 24.23 15.09 7.09
C TRP A 56 22.86 15.79 7.06
N ASP A 57 21.81 15.10 6.61
CA ASP A 57 20.43 15.54 6.78
C ASP A 57 19.69 14.53 7.64
N ASN A 58 19.99 14.62 8.93
CA ASN A 58 19.18 14.08 10.00
C ASN A 58 18.04 15.05 10.38
N LYS A 59 17.48 15.84 9.45
CA LYS A 59 16.45 16.84 9.75
C LYS A 59 15.50 17.12 8.58
N LYS A 60 14.62 16.15 8.30
CA LYS A 60 13.16 16.32 8.26
C LYS A 60 12.54 15.02 7.80
N GLN A 61 12.00 14.28 8.75
CA GLN A 61 11.07 13.20 8.49
C GLN A 61 9.93 13.75 7.60
N PRO A 62 9.72 13.32 6.34
CA PRO A 62 8.37 13.36 5.81
C PRO A 62 7.60 12.29 6.62
N ALA A 63 6.87 12.76 7.62
CA ALA A 63 5.89 11.97 8.35
C ALA A 63 5.02 11.26 7.32
N ASP A 64 5.05 9.94 7.34
CA ASP A 64 4.20 9.04 6.53
C ASP A 64 4.41 9.02 5.00
N CYS A 65 4.38 7.82 4.44
CA CYS A 65 4.38 7.62 2.99
C CYS A 65 3.12 8.24 2.36
N THR A 66 3.25 8.82 1.16
CA THR A 66 2.13 9.43 0.40
C THR A 66 1.07 8.43 -0.05
N SER A 67 1.44 7.16 -0.07
CA SER A 67 0.61 6.04 -0.51
C SER A 67 0.75 4.89 0.49
N ILE A 68 -0.33 4.13 0.62
CA ILE A 68 -0.32 2.86 1.34
C ILE A 68 -0.11 1.73 0.33
N PHE A 69 0.50 0.64 0.79
CA PHE A 69 0.65 -0.58 0.03
C PHE A 69 -0.18 -1.65 0.69
N VAL A 70 -0.89 -2.45 -0.11
CA VAL A 70 -1.80 -3.48 0.39
C VAL A 70 -1.48 -4.82 -0.22
N GLU A 71 -1.92 -5.89 0.42
CA GLU A 71 -1.94 -7.19 -0.22
C GLU A 71 -2.98 -7.22 -1.37
N PRO A 72 -2.75 -8.01 -2.43
CA PRO A 72 -3.70 -8.14 -3.52
C PRO A 72 -5.07 -8.61 -3.00
N MET A 73 -6.12 -7.81 -3.25
CA MET A 73 -7.49 -8.17 -2.86
C MET A 73 -8.29 -8.75 -4.03
N LYS A 74 -9.32 -9.56 -3.71
CA LYS A 74 -10.24 -10.17 -4.68
C LYS A 74 -10.83 -9.17 -5.69
N TRP A 75 -11.09 -7.93 -5.28
CA TRP A 75 -11.66 -6.90 -6.15
C TRP A 75 -10.64 -6.18 -7.04
N MET A 76 -9.35 -6.30 -6.74
CA MET A 76 -8.28 -5.66 -7.53
C MET A 76 -8.01 -6.41 -8.84
N GLN A 77 -8.60 -7.61 -9.03
CA GLN A 77 -8.47 -8.56 -10.15
C GLN A 77 -7.34 -8.28 -11.16
N PRO A 78 -6.06 -8.35 -10.76
CA PRO A 78 -4.95 -8.22 -11.70
C PRO A 78 -4.30 -9.57 -12.03
N VAL A 79 -4.81 -10.65 -11.43
CA VAL A 79 -4.27 -12.01 -11.56
C VAL A 79 -4.84 -12.73 -12.78
N GLN A 80 -6.00 -12.32 -13.29
CA GLN A 80 -6.71 -13.10 -14.32
C GLN A 80 -6.29 -12.81 -15.76
N GLU A 81 -5.61 -11.70 -16.04
CA GLU A 81 -5.43 -11.24 -17.43
C GLU A 81 -3.96 -11.17 -17.88
N GLY A 82 -3.01 -11.70 -17.09
CA GLY A 82 -1.58 -11.73 -17.44
C GLY A 82 -0.91 -10.35 -17.46
N GLN A 83 -1.55 -9.33 -16.90
CA GLN A 83 -1.01 -7.97 -16.85
C GLN A 83 -0.02 -7.81 -15.69
N VAL A 84 1.17 -7.30 -16.02
CA VAL A 84 2.25 -7.06 -15.04
C VAL A 84 2.00 -5.77 -14.25
N GLU A 85 1.31 -4.81 -14.85
CA GLU A 85 1.05 -3.50 -14.26
C GLU A 85 -0.25 -2.87 -14.77
N GLU A 86 -1.05 -2.28 -13.87
CA GLU A 86 -2.30 -1.60 -14.24
C GLU A 86 -2.79 -0.61 -13.18
N LYS A 87 -3.82 0.16 -13.51
CA LYS A 87 -4.43 1.18 -12.65
C LYS A 87 -5.47 0.55 -11.73
N LEU A 88 -5.35 0.80 -10.43
CA LEU A 88 -6.38 0.42 -9.46
C LEU A 88 -7.54 1.43 -9.48
N VAL A 89 -8.73 0.96 -9.83
CA VAL A 89 -9.96 1.76 -9.90
C VAL A 89 -10.98 1.34 -8.85
N CYS A 90 -11.73 2.31 -8.33
CA CYS A 90 -12.79 2.03 -7.39
C CYS A 90 -13.96 1.28 -8.05
N MET A 91 -14.38 0.15 -7.47
CA MET A 91 -15.54 -0.62 -7.94
C MET A 91 -16.86 0.16 -7.95
N GLY A 92 -16.96 1.27 -7.20
CA GLY A 92 -18.20 2.05 -7.07
C GLY A 92 -18.32 3.17 -8.09
N CYS A 93 -17.33 4.03 -8.14
CA CYS A 93 -17.36 5.24 -8.97
C CYS A 93 -16.36 5.21 -10.13
N LYS A 94 -15.65 4.09 -10.34
CA LYS A 94 -14.58 3.93 -11.34
C LYS A 94 -13.47 4.98 -11.25
N ALA A 95 -13.37 5.68 -10.12
CA ALA A 95 -12.32 6.65 -9.88
C ALA A 95 -11.00 5.95 -9.65
N ARG A 96 -9.90 6.49 -10.20
CA ARG A 96 -8.56 5.98 -9.96
C ARG A 96 -8.17 6.17 -8.49
N LEU A 97 -7.84 5.07 -7.83
CA LEU A 97 -7.36 5.02 -6.45
C LEU A 97 -5.85 4.85 -6.38
N GLY A 98 -5.26 4.21 -7.39
CA GLY A 98 -3.87 3.80 -7.32
C GLY A 98 -3.34 3.12 -8.57
N TYR A 99 -2.34 2.27 -8.38
CA TYR A 99 -1.66 1.50 -9.41
C TYR A 99 -1.08 0.23 -8.78
N PHE A 100 -0.98 -0.85 -9.55
CA PHE A 100 -0.22 -2.03 -9.13
C PHE A 100 0.88 -2.36 -10.14
N ASN A 101 1.96 -2.97 -9.65
CA ASN A 101 3.04 -3.53 -10.45
C ASN A 101 3.58 -4.81 -9.76
N TRP A 102 3.54 -5.94 -10.47
CA TRP A 102 4.04 -7.22 -9.98
C TRP A 102 5.56 -7.29 -9.85
N ALA A 103 6.31 -6.58 -10.69
CA ALA A 103 7.76 -6.42 -10.55
C ALA A 103 8.15 -5.54 -9.34
N GLY A 104 7.18 -4.85 -8.76
CA GLY A 104 7.35 -3.95 -7.64
C GLY A 104 7.49 -2.49 -8.07
N MET A 105 7.55 -1.61 -7.07
CA MET A 105 7.74 -0.18 -7.30
C MET A 105 8.45 0.51 -6.14
N GLN A 106 9.05 1.65 -6.42
CA GLN A 106 9.67 2.49 -5.41
C GLN A 106 8.61 3.35 -4.70
N CYS A 107 8.54 3.24 -3.37
CA CYS A 107 7.76 4.13 -2.53
C CYS A 107 8.39 5.53 -2.46
N SER A 108 7.61 6.56 -2.11
CA SER A 108 8.10 7.91 -1.83
C SER A 108 9.14 7.97 -0.71
N CYS A 109 9.15 6.99 0.20
CA CYS A 109 10.19 6.88 1.23
C CYS A 109 11.49 6.23 0.73
N GLY A 110 11.51 5.73 -0.50
CA GLY A 110 12.68 5.08 -1.08
C GLY A 110 12.77 3.57 -0.92
N ALA A 111 11.79 2.93 -0.29
CA ALA A 111 11.71 1.47 -0.23
C ALA A 111 11.26 0.87 -1.57
N TRP A 112 11.82 -0.27 -1.95
CA TRP A 112 11.30 -1.08 -3.05
C TRP A 112 10.28 -2.07 -2.50
N ILE A 113 9.05 -2.02 -3.02
CA ILE A 113 7.95 -2.86 -2.56
C ILE A 113 7.62 -3.86 -3.65
N ASN A 114 7.61 -5.16 -3.35
CA ASN A 114 7.17 -6.21 -4.27
C ASN A 114 6.32 -7.28 -3.54
N PRO A 115 5.17 -7.69 -4.10
CA PRO A 115 4.46 -7.03 -5.20
C PRO A 115 3.93 -5.66 -4.77
N ALA A 116 3.86 -4.69 -5.68
CA ALA A 116 3.45 -3.34 -5.34
C ALA A 116 1.99 -3.09 -5.69
N PHE A 117 1.12 -3.00 -4.69
CA PHE A 117 -0.27 -2.55 -4.85
C PHE A 117 -0.45 -1.23 -4.13
N GLN A 118 -0.22 -0.14 -4.85
CA GLN A 118 -0.17 1.19 -4.29
C GLN A 118 -1.55 1.86 -4.35
N LEU A 119 -2.05 2.31 -3.20
CA LEU A 119 -3.21 3.19 -3.11
C LEU A 119 -2.79 4.57 -2.60
N GLN A 120 -3.21 5.63 -3.30
CA GLN A 120 -2.84 7.00 -2.94
C GLN A 120 -3.71 7.52 -1.80
N LYS A 121 -3.08 7.97 -0.71
CA LYS A 121 -3.81 8.54 0.45
C LYS A 121 -4.68 9.74 0.05
N SER A 122 -4.25 10.54 -0.92
CA SER A 122 -5.03 11.68 -1.43
C SER A 122 -6.38 11.30 -2.08
N LYS A 123 -6.56 10.04 -2.48
CA LYS A 123 -7.78 9.48 -3.08
C LYS A 123 -8.61 8.65 -2.10
N LEU A 124 -8.11 8.50 -0.87
CA LEU A 124 -8.74 7.74 0.20
C LEU A 124 -9.11 8.67 1.36
N ASP A 125 -10.09 8.23 2.15
CA ASP A 125 -10.41 8.79 3.46
C ASP A 125 -10.16 7.71 4.51
N GLU A 126 -9.47 8.10 5.58
CA GLU A 126 -9.20 7.28 6.75
C GLU A 126 -10.37 7.39 7.73
N CYS A 127 -10.95 6.24 8.13
CA CYS A 127 -12.06 6.16 9.07
C CYS A 127 -11.74 5.13 10.14
N PHE A 128 -11.94 5.48 11.40
CA PHE A 128 -11.88 4.53 12.50
C PHE A 128 -13.28 3.96 12.74
N MET A 129 -13.40 2.63 12.77
CA MET A 129 -14.60 1.94 13.27
C MET A 129 -14.45 1.60 14.74
#